data_AF-A0A971MZF6-F1
#
_entry.id   AF-A0A971MZF6-F1
#
_cell.length_a   1.000
_cell.length_b   1.000
_cell.length_c   1.000
_cell.angle_alpha   90.00
_cell.angle_beta   90.00
_cell.angle_gamma   90.00
#
_symmetry.space_group_name_H-M   'P 1'
#
loop_
_entity.id
_entity.type
_entity.pdbx_description
1 polymer ?
#
loop_
_entity_poly.entity_id
_entity_poly.type
_entity_poly.pdbx_seq_one_letter_code
_entity_poly.pdbx_strand_id
1 'polypeptide(L)'
;MIKAIVKENAYNDSVTLMLISREVQKLDGVEDVLVGMGTELNLDLVKMMDMFVPELEGVTPNDLFIAARYDESKVSMDDLLAAFNDEMNKKKESGSGDYQPPTLDSALNHLQGANMVVLSIPGEYAAAEAENALRAGLNVMMFSDNVKIEDELRLKKMAVEKGLLMMGPDCGTAIINGVPLCFANVVRRGKIGLVGASGTGTQEITVVAHQLGEGFSQVIGTGGRDLSETIGGLMMIQGIEALMADPETEVIVLVSKPPAASVEKKIYELVKKSEKPVVIDFIGGDAESIKEAGAYPCLSLEDAARKAVALARGEEAVTFDGFDADGAEIDQMVEQAVSRLKPEQKYLRGLYT
;
A
#
# COMPACT_ATOMS: atom_id res chain seq x y z
N MET A 1 6.25 16.51 26.44
CA MET A 1 5.80 15.39 27.29
C MET A 1 5.43 14.21 26.38
N ILE A 2 5.63 12.97 26.81
CA ILE A 2 5.20 11.76 26.08
C ILE A 2 4.24 11.00 26.98
N LYS A 3 3.05 10.65 26.48
CA LYS A 3 2.06 9.83 27.18
C LYS A 3 1.33 8.92 26.22
N ALA A 4 0.79 7.83 26.76
CA ALA A 4 -0.13 6.96 26.05
C ALA A 4 -1.41 6.70 26.86
N ILE A 5 -2.51 6.50 26.15
CA ILE A 5 -3.77 5.99 26.69
C ILE A 5 -4.11 4.72 25.95
N VAL A 6 -4.50 3.68 26.68
CA VAL A 6 -4.97 2.40 26.15
C VAL A 6 -6.45 2.22 26.46
N LYS A 7 -7.23 1.80 25.47
CA LYS A 7 -8.62 1.36 25.61
C LYS A 7 -8.67 -0.13 25.29
N GLU A 8 -8.79 -0.93 26.36
CA GLU A 8 -8.85 -2.39 26.25
C GLU A 8 -10.09 -2.84 25.47
N ASN A 9 -9.91 -3.83 24.59
CA ASN A 9 -10.98 -4.43 23.77
C ASN A 9 -11.80 -3.40 22.95
N ALA A 10 -11.22 -2.24 22.65
CA ALA A 10 -11.87 -1.18 21.89
C ALA A 10 -11.46 -1.21 20.41
N TYR A 11 -11.78 -2.32 19.74
CA TYR A 11 -11.39 -2.51 18.35
C TYR A 11 -11.97 -1.43 17.42
N ASN A 12 -11.11 -0.86 16.59
CA ASN A 12 -11.50 0.04 15.51
C ASN A 12 -10.67 -0.28 14.26
N ASP A 13 -11.30 -0.05 13.12
CA ASP A 13 -10.68 -0.21 11.79
C ASP A 13 -9.41 0.66 11.65
N SER A 14 -8.32 0.05 11.17
CA SER A 14 -7.00 0.71 11.09
C SER A 14 -7.02 1.95 10.19
N VAL A 15 -7.78 1.93 9.08
CA VAL A 15 -7.89 3.09 8.18
C VAL A 15 -8.56 4.25 8.90
N THR A 16 -9.61 3.97 9.68
CA THR A 16 -10.29 4.95 10.52
C THR A 16 -9.35 5.56 11.54
N LEU A 17 -8.55 4.75 12.24
CA LEU A 17 -7.60 5.24 13.23
C LEU A 17 -6.52 6.11 12.62
N MET A 18 -6.03 5.76 11.43
CA MET A 18 -5.02 6.57 10.73
C MET A 18 -5.55 7.92 10.28
N LEU A 19 -6.80 7.98 9.80
CA LEU A 19 -7.45 9.26 9.47
C LEU A 19 -7.59 10.13 10.72
N ILE A 20 -8.02 9.55 11.85
CA ILE A 20 -8.12 10.28 13.12
C ILE A 20 -6.75 10.73 13.61
N SER A 21 -5.72 9.88 13.54
CA SER A 21 -4.34 10.23 13.91
C SER A 21 -3.87 11.48 13.16
N ARG A 22 -4.16 11.56 11.85
CA ARG A 22 -3.84 12.73 11.02
C ARG A 22 -4.57 14.00 11.45
N GLU A 23 -5.82 13.90 11.87
CA GLU A 23 -6.58 15.08 12.35
C GLU A 23 -6.09 15.53 13.73
N VAL A 24 -5.84 14.60 14.65
CA VAL A 24 -5.29 14.89 15.98
C VAL A 24 -3.89 15.52 15.89
N GLN A 25 -3.06 15.08 14.93
CA GLN A 25 -1.73 15.63 14.67
C GLN A 25 -1.73 17.13 14.31
N LYS A 26 -2.86 17.69 13.85
CA LYS A 26 -2.97 19.10 13.46
C LYS A 26 -3.17 20.06 14.63
N LEU A 27 -3.41 19.55 15.84
CA LEU A 27 -3.63 20.39 17.02
C LEU A 27 -2.34 21.15 17.39
N ASP A 28 -2.47 22.44 17.74
CA ASP A 28 -1.32 23.23 18.18
C ASP A 28 -0.74 22.63 19.47
N GLY A 29 0.58 22.43 19.48
CA GLY A 29 1.29 21.79 20.57
C GLY A 29 1.48 20.28 20.42
N VAL A 30 0.93 19.64 19.39
CA VAL A 30 1.21 18.22 19.09
C VAL A 30 2.44 18.11 18.19
N GLU A 31 3.48 17.45 18.69
CA GLU A 31 4.69 17.18 17.91
C GLU A 31 4.52 15.90 17.09
N ASP A 32 4.10 14.81 17.74
CA ASP A 32 3.87 13.51 17.13
C ASP A 32 2.67 12.83 17.80
N VAL A 33 1.81 12.16 17.03
CA VAL A 33 0.75 11.30 17.56
C VAL A 33 0.56 10.07 16.68
N LEU A 34 0.41 8.91 17.33
CA LEU A 34 -0.03 7.69 16.70
C LEU A 34 -1.27 7.15 17.42
N VAL A 35 -2.35 7.04 16.67
CA VAL A 35 -3.56 6.32 17.06
C VAL A 35 -3.57 4.99 16.31
N GLY A 36 -3.58 3.87 17.02
CA GLY A 36 -3.49 2.56 16.39
C GLY A 36 -3.98 1.42 17.27
N MET A 37 -4.15 0.26 16.65
CA MET A 37 -4.35 -1.01 17.36
C MET A 37 -2.99 -1.54 17.85
N GLY A 38 -2.96 -2.28 18.97
CA GLY A 38 -1.75 -2.87 19.55
C GLY A 38 -1.11 -4.03 18.76
N THR A 39 -1.04 -3.91 17.43
CA THR A 39 -0.29 -4.83 16.56
C THR A 39 1.22 -4.59 16.70
N GLU A 40 2.03 -5.62 16.46
CA GLU A 40 3.50 -5.50 16.48
C GLU A 40 4.01 -4.35 15.60
N LEU A 41 3.50 -4.21 14.38
CA LEU A 41 3.86 -3.15 13.45
C LEU A 41 3.63 -1.75 14.04
N ASN A 42 2.44 -1.49 14.60
CA ASN A 42 2.15 -0.20 15.23
C ASN A 42 3.00 0.05 16.47
N LEU A 43 3.26 -0.97 17.30
CA LEU A 43 4.12 -0.82 18.48
C LEU A 43 5.57 -0.53 18.08
N ASP A 44 6.06 -1.13 16.99
CA ASP A 44 7.38 -0.84 16.44
C ASP A 44 7.45 0.57 15.84
N LEU A 45 6.38 1.06 15.19
CA LEU A 45 6.27 2.46 14.77
C LEU A 45 6.40 3.41 15.98
N VAL A 46 5.67 3.16 17.07
CA VAL A 46 5.78 3.97 18.30
C VAL A 46 7.21 3.98 18.85
N LYS A 47 7.90 2.84 18.84
CA LYS A 47 9.31 2.74 19.28
C LYS A 47 10.24 3.56 18.37
N MET A 48 10.07 3.47 17.05
CA MET A 48 10.88 4.23 16.10
C MET A 48 10.66 5.74 16.23
N MET A 49 9.47 6.16 16.66
CA MET A 49 9.15 7.56 16.96
C MET A 49 9.65 8.01 18.34
N ASP A 50 10.34 7.14 19.11
CA ASP A 50 10.75 7.38 20.50
C ASP A 50 9.58 7.79 21.41
N MET A 51 8.39 7.19 21.20
CA MET A 51 7.17 7.46 21.97
C MET A 51 6.69 6.27 22.82
N PHE A 52 7.50 5.20 22.90
CA PHE A 52 7.11 4.00 23.64
C PHE A 52 7.22 4.25 25.15
N VAL A 53 6.12 4.04 25.86
CA VAL A 53 5.99 4.28 27.31
C VAL A 53 5.45 3.03 28.01
N PRO A 54 5.66 2.86 29.33
CA PRO A 54 5.26 1.64 30.05
C PRO A 54 3.77 1.27 29.91
N GLU A 55 2.89 2.25 29.68
CA GLU A 55 1.47 2.04 29.44
C GLU A 55 1.17 1.22 28.18
N LEU A 56 2.12 1.11 27.24
CA LEU A 56 2.00 0.31 26.02
C LEU A 56 2.55 -1.12 26.18
N GLU A 57 3.10 -1.48 27.33
CA GLU A 57 3.53 -2.85 27.60
C GLU A 57 2.33 -3.79 27.72
N GLY A 58 2.33 -4.87 26.94
CA GLY A 58 1.27 -5.89 26.99
C GLY A 58 -0.01 -5.54 26.21
N VAL A 59 -0.05 -4.40 25.51
CA VAL A 59 -1.14 -4.05 24.60
C VAL A 59 -1.23 -5.11 23.49
N THR A 60 -2.45 -5.58 23.24
CA THR A 60 -2.73 -6.62 22.25
C THR A 60 -3.31 -6.04 20.96
N PRO A 61 -3.38 -6.81 19.86
CA PRO A 61 -4.03 -6.37 18.62
C PRO A 61 -5.52 -5.98 18.76
N ASN A 62 -6.17 -6.32 19.87
CA ASN A 62 -7.56 -5.97 20.17
C ASN A 62 -7.71 -4.67 20.97
N ASP A 63 -6.60 -4.08 21.42
CA ASP A 63 -6.59 -2.87 22.23
C ASP A 63 -6.23 -1.66 21.37
N LEU A 64 -7.00 -0.57 21.53
CA LEU A 64 -6.71 0.70 20.89
C LEU A 64 -5.79 1.50 21.79
N PHE A 65 -4.76 2.11 21.22
CA PHE A 65 -3.93 3.07 21.93
C PHE A 65 -3.85 4.43 21.21
N ILE A 66 -3.58 5.46 22.00
CA ILE A 66 -3.22 6.81 21.54
C ILE A 66 -1.91 7.13 22.23
N ALA A 67 -0.81 7.22 21.47
CA ALA A 67 0.50 7.61 21.96
C ALA A 67 0.88 8.96 21.36
N ALA A 68 1.25 9.94 22.19
CA ALA A 68 1.53 11.28 21.72
C ALA A 68 2.72 11.93 22.43
N ARG A 69 3.52 12.66 21.65
CA ARG A 69 4.48 13.65 22.10
C ARG A 69 3.90 15.05 21.87
N TYR A 70 3.81 15.84 22.94
CA TYR A 70 3.18 17.14 22.89
C TYR A 70 3.74 18.13 23.92
N ASP A 71 3.56 19.42 23.67
CA ASP A 71 3.88 20.54 24.56
C ASP A 71 2.74 20.72 25.58
N GLU A 72 2.98 20.37 26.85
CA GLU A 72 1.96 20.44 27.90
C GLU A 72 1.48 21.86 28.19
N SER A 73 2.24 22.88 27.77
CA SER A 73 1.83 24.28 27.93
C SER A 73 0.73 24.70 26.96
N LYS A 74 0.54 23.92 25.88
CA LYS A 74 -0.40 24.20 24.79
C LYS A 74 -1.56 23.22 24.70
N VAL A 75 -1.30 21.94 24.95
CA VAL A 75 -2.28 20.86 24.81
C VAL A 75 -2.06 19.80 25.88
N SER A 76 -3.14 19.21 26.38
CA SER A 76 -3.09 18.11 27.34
C SER A 76 -3.47 16.77 26.69
N MET A 77 -3.15 15.66 27.35
CA MET A 77 -3.59 14.34 26.90
C MET A 77 -5.12 14.21 26.87
N ASP A 78 -5.82 14.94 27.75
CA ASP A 78 -7.28 14.96 27.77
C ASP A 78 -7.85 15.70 26.55
N ASP A 79 -7.19 16.77 26.09
CA ASP A 79 -7.56 17.47 24.85
C ASP A 79 -7.36 16.59 23.62
N LEU A 80 -6.26 15.81 23.59
CA LEU A 80 -6.01 14.82 22.54
C LEU A 80 -7.08 13.72 22.54
N LEU A 81 -7.45 13.22 23.72
CA LEU A 81 -8.50 12.22 23.86
C LEU A 81 -9.87 12.79 23.46
N ALA A 82 -10.15 14.05 23.81
CA ALA A 82 -11.37 14.75 23.40
C ALA A 82 -11.43 14.89 21.87
N ALA A 83 -10.36 15.36 21.23
CA ALA A 83 -10.28 15.45 19.78
C ALA A 83 -10.43 14.09 19.09
N PHE A 84 -9.80 13.03 19.62
CA PHE A 84 -10.01 11.67 19.15
C PHE A 84 -11.49 11.25 19.24
N ASN A 85 -12.13 11.48 20.40
CA ASN A 85 -13.53 11.13 20.60
C ASN A 85 -14.47 11.95 19.70
N ASP A 86 -14.15 13.22 19.46
CA ASP A 86 -14.90 14.09 18.57
C ASP A 86 -14.82 13.60 17.12
N GLU A 87 -13.64 13.23 16.62
CA GLU A 87 -13.52 12.63 15.28
C GLU A 87 -14.24 11.28 15.16
N MET A 88 -14.14 10.44 16.19
CA MET A 88 -14.92 9.21 16.31
C MET A 88 -16.44 9.46 16.23
N ASN A 89 -16.92 10.57 16.82
CA ASN A 89 -18.33 10.93 16.86
C ASN A 89 -18.79 11.70 15.61
N LYS A 90 -17.95 12.52 14.97
CA LYS A 90 -18.24 13.15 13.67
C LYS A 90 -18.50 12.11 12.60
N LYS A 91 -17.87 10.93 12.68
CA LYS A 91 -18.17 9.79 11.81
C LYS A 91 -19.58 9.23 12.01
N LYS A 92 -20.17 9.41 13.20
CA LYS A 92 -21.58 9.08 13.48
C LYS A 92 -22.55 10.18 13.02
N GLU A 93 -22.14 11.45 13.04
CA GLU A 93 -23.02 12.58 12.70
C GLU A 93 -22.97 13.01 11.21
N SER A 94 -21.86 12.77 10.51
CA SER A 94 -21.71 13.06 9.07
C SER A 94 -22.43 12.04 8.16
N GLY A 95 -22.90 10.92 8.73
CA GLY A 95 -23.87 10.06 8.08
C GLY A 95 -25.27 10.62 8.23
N SER A 96 -25.75 11.37 7.23
CA SER A 96 -27.17 11.63 7.10
C SER A 96 -27.93 10.31 6.89
N GLY A 97 -28.36 9.62 7.96
CA GLY A 97 -29.34 8.54 7.86
C GLY A 97 -29.01 7.33 6.96
N ASP A 98 -27.76 7.13 6.55
CA ASP A 98 -27.38 5.97 5.74
C ASP A 98 -27.28 4.71 6.62
N TYR A 99 -28.11 3.73 6.28
CA TYR A 99 -28.16 2.42 6.95
C TYR A 99 -26.77 1.78 6.92
N GLN A 100 -26.21 1.49 8.10
CA GLN A 100 -24.97 0.74 8.24
C GLN A 100 -25.29 -0.75 8.40
N PRO A 101 -25.21 -1.55 7.33
CA PRO A 101 -25.54 -2.96 7.36
C PRO A 101 -24.59 -3.72 8.32
N PRO A 102 -25.11 -4.46 9.32
CA PRO A 102 -24.28 -5.19 10.28
C PRO A 102 -23.70 -6.49 9.72
N THR A 103 -24.19 -6.95 8.56
CA THR A 103 -23.74 -8.19 7.92
C THR A 103 -23.46 -7.96 6.44
N LEU A 104 -22.58 -8.77 5.86
CA LEU A 104 -22.31 -8.76 4.42
C LEU A 104 -23.60 -8.92 3.60
N ASP A 105 -24.47 -9.86 3.96
CA ASP A 105 -25.74 -10.07 3.25
C ASP A 105 -26.63 -8.83 3.25
N SER A 106 -26.75 -8.16 4.41
CA SER A 106 -27.50 -6.91 4.49
C SER A 106 -26.85 -5.78 3.67
N ALA A 107 -25.52 -5.78 3.57
CA ALA A 107 -24.77 -4.81 2.77
C ALA A 107 -24.98 -5.02 1.28
N LEU A 108 -24.96 -6.27 0.81
CA LEU A 108 -25.21 -6.60 -0.59
C LEU A 108 -26.66 -6.35 -1.03
N ASN A 109 -27.61 -6.53 -0.11
CA ASN A 109 -29.00 -6.16 -0.36
C ASN A 109 -29.18 -4.64 -0.45
N HIS A 110 -28.42 -3.88 0.33
CA HIS A 110 -28.47 -2.41 0.32
C HIS A 110 -27.71 -1.81 -0.87
N LEU A 111 -26.51 -2.31 -1.18
CA LEU A 111 -25.66 -1.89 -2.29
C LEU A 111 -25.70 -2.94 -3.40
N GLN A 112 -26.78 -2.91 -4.18
CA GLN A 112 -26.93 -3.80 -5.33
C GLN A 112 -25.86 -3.51 -6.38
N GLY A 113 -25.24 -4.57 -6.92
CA GLY A 113 -24.17 -4.45 -7.91
C GLY A 113 -22.78 -4.22 -7.33
N ALA A 114 -22.62 -4.25 -6.00
CA ALA A 114 -21.31 -4.34 -5.37
C ALA A 114 -20.53 -5.54 -5.94
N ASN A 115 -19.26 -5.33 -6.27
CA ASN A 115 -18.39 -6.33 -6.89
C ASN A 115 -17.06 -6.53 -6.13
N MET A 116 -16.87 -5.81 -5.03
CA MET A 116 -15.65 -5.81 -4.25
C MET A 116 -15.93 -5.59 -2.77
N VAL A 117 -15.16 -6.26 -1.91
CA VAL A 117 -15.15 -6.08 -0.46
C VAL A 117 -13.74 -5.68 -0.03
N VAL A 118 -13.64 -4.64 0.81
CA VAL A 118 -12.38 -4.22 1.43
C VAL A 118 -12.41 -4.64 2.90
N LEU A 119 -11.41 -5.41 3.33
CA LEU A 119 -11.28 -5.94 4.67
C LEU A 119 -10.08 -5.34 5.39
N SER A 120 -10.36 -4.69 6.52
CA SER A 120 -9.40 -4.01 7.38
C SER A 120 -9.70 -4.26 8.86
N ILE A 121 -10.16 -5.48 9.16
CA ILE A 121 -10.49 -6.03 10.48
C ILE A 121 -9.29 -6.81 11.07
N PRO A 122 -9.31 -7.34 12.32
CA PRO A 122 -8.22 -8.16 12.83
C PRO A 122 -7.98 -9.40 11.96
N GLY A 123 -6.71 -9.77 11.76
CA GLY A 123 -6.31 -10.89 10.92
C GLY A 123 -6.96 -12.23 11.30
N GLU A 124 -7.22 -12.44 12.59
CA GLU A 124 -7.87 -13.66 13.09
C GLU A 124 -9.31 -13.85 12.55
N TYR A 125 -10.00 -12.76 12.19
CA TYR A 125 -11.36 -12.79 11.63
C TYR A 125 -11.37 -12.57 10.11
N ALA A 126 -10.36 -11.91 9.55
CA ALA A 126 -10.31 -11.50 8.15
C ALA A 126 -10.48 -12.66 7.16
N ALA A 127 -9.91 -13.83 7.47
CA ALA A 127 -9.98 -14.99 6.57
C ALA A 127 -11.41 -15.53 6.39
N ALA A 128 -12.24 -15.52 7.45
CA ALA A 128 -13.61 -15.99 7.39
C ALA A 128 -14.49 -15.02 6.56
N GLU A 129 -14.32 -13.71 6.76
CA GLU A 129 -15.06 -12.71 6.00
C GLU A 129 -14.66 -12.68 4.52
N ALA A 130 -13.36 -12.87 4.22
CA ALA A 130 -12.90 -13.01 2.84
C ALA A 130 -13.51 -14.23 2.15
N GLU A 131 -13.59 -15.36 2.85
CA GLU A 131 -14.22 -16.56 2.31
C GLU A 131 -15.71 -16.33 2.02
N ASN A 132 -16.43 -15.65 2.91
CA ASN A 132 -17.84 -15.29 2.69
C ASN A 132 -18.00 -14.41 1.45
N ALA A 133 -17.15 -13.39 1.28
CA ALA A 133 -17.16 -12.50 0.12
C ALA A 133 -16.86 -13.24 -1.19
N LEU A 134 -15.83 -14.09 -1.22
CA LEU A 134 -15.48 -14.90 -2.39
C LEU A 134 -16.59 -15.90 -2.74
N ARG A 135 -17.25 -16.51 -1.75
CA ARG A 135 -18.41 -17.39 -1.97
C ARG A 135 -19.60 -16.62 -2.55
N ALA A 136 -19.79 -15.37 -2.17
CA ALA A 136 -20.79 -14.47 -2.73
C ALA A 136 -20.43 -13.92 -4.14
N GLY A 137 -19.27 -14.28 -4.69
CA GLY A 137 -18.86 -13.86 -6.04
C GLY A 137 -18.22 -12.48 -6.09
N LEU A 138 -17.71 -11.97 -4.97
CA LEU A 138 -17.10 -10.64 -4.86
C LEU A 138 -15.59 -10.74 -4.90
N ASN A 139 -14.95 -9.76 -5.52
CA ASN A 139 -13.51 -9.56 -5.35
C ASN A 139 -13.22 -9.12 -3.92
N VAL A 140 -12.02 -9.39 -3.42
CA VAL A 140 -11.61 -9.02 -2.08
C VAL A 140 -10.29 -8.27 -2.14
N MET A 141 -10.22 -7.15 -1.42
CA MET A 141 -8.98 -6.53 -0.99
C MET A 141 -8.86 -6.67 0.51
N MET A 142 -7.81 -7.32 0.97
CA MET A 142 -7.50 -7.51 2.38
C MET A 142 -6.30 -6.65 2.75
N PHE A 143 -6.62 -5.52 3.37
CA PHE A 143 -5.66 -4.66 4.04
C PHE A 143 -5.15 -5.30 5.34
N SER A 144 -6.01 -6.06 6.02
CA SER A 144 -5.66 -6.79 7.24
C SER A 144 -4.37 -7.60 7.08
N ASP A 145 -3.50 -7.50 8.09
CA ASP A 145 -2.32 -8.34 8.27
C ASP A 145 -2.57 -9.39 9.37
N ASN A 146 -1.57 -10.19 9.72
CA ASN A 146 -1.62 -11.26 10.72
C ASN A 146 -2.58 -12.40 10.36
N VAL A 147 -2.75 -12.65 9.06
CA VAL A 147 -3.48 -13.80 8.53
C VAL A 147 -2.51 -14.95 8.27
N LYS A 148 -2.91 -16.16 8.67
CA LYS A 148 -2.11 -17.38 8.47
C LYS A 148 -1.83 -17.63 6.98
N ILE A 149 -0.64 -18.12 6.68
CA ILE A 149 -0.21 -18.35 5.29
C ILE A 149 -1.06 -19.44 4.61
N GLU A 150 -1.56 -20.42 5.37
CA GLU A 150 -2.46 -21.47 4.88
C GLU A 150 -3.81 -20.90 4.45
N ASP A 151 -4.32 -19.91 5.19
CA ASP A 151 -5.56 -19.22 4.87
C ASP A 151 -5.39 -18.33 3.63
N GLU A 152 -4.29 -17.59 3.53
CA GLU A 152 -3.95 -16.84 2.31
C GLU A 152 -3.93 -17.75 1.08
N LEU A 153 -3.20 -18.87 1.13
CA LEU A 153 -3.10 -19.82 0.02
C LEU A 153 -4.47 -20.39 -0.36
N ARG A 154 -5.29 -20.77 0.63
CA ARG A 154 -6.64 -21.31 0.42
C ARG A 154 -7.56 -20.27 -0.24
N LEU A 155 -7.55 -19.04 0.25
CA LEU A 155 -8.39 -17.94 -0.26
C LEU A 155 -7.99 -17.55 -1.69
N LYS A 156 -6.68 -17.40 -1.95
CA LYS A 156 -6.19 -17.08 -3.30
C LYS A 156 -6.53 -18.17 -4.31
N LYS A 157 -6.40 -19.46 -3.94
CA LYS A 157 -6.84 -20.57 -4.78
C LYS A 157 -8.34 -20.51 -5.10
N MET A 158 -9.17 -20.30 -4.07
CA MET A 158 -10.62 -20.16 -4.26
C MET A 158 -10.97 -19.00 -5.20
N ALA A 159 -10.27 -17.87 -5.07
CA ALA A 159 -10.49 -16.72 -5.92
C ALA A 159 -10.11 -17.00 -7.38
N VAL A 160 -8.94 -17.58 -7.64
CA VAL A 160 -8.50 -17.99 -8.99
C VAL A 160 -9.48 -18.97 -9.61
N GLU A 161 -9.94 -19.99 -8.87
CA GLU A 161 -10.93 -20.97 -9.35
C GLU A 161 -12.26 -20.32 -9.76
N LYS A 162 -12.59 -19.16 -9.17
CA LYS A 162 -13.81 -18.38 -9.46
C LYS A 162 -13.59 -17.24 -10.46
N GLY A 163 -12.35 -16.99 -10.90
CA GLY A 163 -12.00 -15.82 -11.72
C GLY A 163 -12.15 -14.50 -10.97
N LEU A 164 -11.91 -14.49 -9.66
CA LEU A 164 -11.97 -13.32 -8.78
C LEU A 164 -10.56 -12.91 -8.33
N LEU A 165 -10.43 -11.64 -7.93
CA LEU A 165 -9.25 -11.12 -7.24
C LEU A 165 -9.37 -11.31 -5.73
N MET A 166 -8.30 -11.80 -5.11
CA MET A 166 -8.09 -11.85 -3.66
C MET A 166 -6.78 -11.13 -3.33
N MET A 167 -6.84 -9.80 -3.41
CA MET A 167 -5.70 -8.92 -3.17
C MET A 167 -5.36 -8.94 -1.67
N GLY A 168 -4.15 -9.33 -1.29
CA GLY A 168 -3.74 -9.46 0.11
C GLY A 168 -3.79 -10.91 0.62
N PRO A 169 -3.55 -11.18 1.91
CA PRO A 169 -3.41 -10.24 3.04
C PRO A 169 -2.27 -9.23 2.92
N ASP A 170 -2.28 -8.21 3.77
CA ASP A 170 -1.27 -7.14 3.78
C ASP A 170 -1.14 -6.46 2.40
N CYS A 171 -2.29 -6.16 1.79
CA CYS A 171 -2.35 -5.40 0.55
C CYS A 171 -2.68 -3.94 0.84
N GLY A 172 -1.64 -3.10 0.89
CA GLY A 172 -1.77 -1.68 1.24
C GLY A 172 -2.35 -0.77 0.15
N THR A 173 -2.20 -1.11 -1.13
CA THR A 173 -2.46 -0.18 -2.24
C THR A 173 -3.12 -0.89 -3.42
N ALA A 174 -4.23 -0.35 -3.90
CA ALA A 174 -4.82 -0.70 -5.20
C ALA A 174 -5.63 0.48 -5.76
N ILE A 175 -5.80 0.52 -7.08
CA ILE A 175 -6.65 1.48 -7.80
C ILE A 175 -7.39 0.72 -8.89
N ILE A 176 -8.67 0.42 -8.67
CA ILE A 176 -9.46 -0.42 -9.58
C ILE A 176 -10.52 0.43 -10.25
N ASN A 177 -10.53 0.49 -11.58
CA ASN A 177 -11.39 1.38 -12.37
C ASN A 177 -11.33 2.85 -11.91
N GLY A 178 -10.15 3.30 -11.47
CA GLY A 178 -9.95 4.66 -10.94
C GLY A 178 -10.40 4.86 -9.49
N VAL A 179 -10.92 3.82 -8.82
CA VAL A 179 -11.31 3.87 -7.40
C VAL A 179 -10.08 3.56 -6.54
N PRO A 180 -9.60 4.51 -5.73
CA PRO A 180 -8.49 4.27 -4.80
C PRO A 180 -8.96 3.38 -3.64
N LEU A 181 -8.16 2.37 -3.30
CA LEU A 181 -8.45 1.45 -2.19
C LEU A 181 -7.28 1.45 -1.19
N CYS A 182 -7.61 1.60 0.10
CA CYS A 182 -6.65 1.73 1.19
C CYS A 182 -5.67 2.91 0.98
N PHE A 183 -4.36 2.67 1.01
CA PHE A 183 -3.36 3.71 0.74
C PHE A 183 -3.13 3.85 -0.75
N ALA A 184 -3.87 4.78 -1.35
CA ALA A 184 -3.74 5.11 -2.76
C ALA A 184 -3.73 6.63 -2.97
N ASN A 185 -3.14 7.03 -4.08
CA ASN A 185 -3.04 8.42 -4.52
C ASN A 185 -4.09 8.69 -5.60
N VAL A 186 -4.60 9.93 -5.66
CA VAL A 186 -5.44 10.35 -6.78
C VAL A 186 -4.55 10.54 -8.01
N VAL A 187 -4.52 9.53 -8.88
CA VAL A 187 -3.70 9.54 -10.11
C VAL A 187 -4.58 9.70 -11.35
N ARG A 188 -3.96 10.00 -12.50
CA ARG A 188 -4.71 10.13 -13.76
C ARG A 188 -5.23 8.76 -14.18
N ARG A 189 -6.38 8.74 -14.85
CA ARG A 189 -6.75 7.60 -15.70
C ARG A 189 -5.83 7.59 -16.91
N GLY A 190 -5.47 6.40 -17.37
CA GLY A 190 -4.62 6.22 -18.54
C GLY A 190 -4.53 4.77 -18.92
N LYS A 191 -3.50 4.43 -19.70
CA LYS A 191 -3.37 3.15 -20.38
C LYS A 191 -2.33 2.20 -19.77
N ILE A 192 -1.78 2.56 -18.62
CA ILE A 192 -0.80 1.74 -17.91
C ILE A 192 -1.53 0.86 -16.90
N GLY A 193 -1.36 -0.45 -17.00
CA GLY A 193 -1.80 -1.40 -15.97
C GLY A 193 -0.63 -1.75 -15.05
N LEU A 194 -0.87 -1.89 -13.76
CA LEU A 194 0.18 -2.23 -12.78
C LEU A 194 -0.27 -3.40 -11.89
N VAL A 195 0.62 -4.38 -11.68
CA VAL A 195 0.46 -5.43 -10.65
C VAL A 195 1.63 -5.37 -9.67
N GLY A 196 1.32 -5.21 -8.38
CA GLY A 196 2.32 -4.87 -7.38
C GLY A 196 2.25 -5.73 -6.12
N ALA A 197 3.37 -6.32 -5.73
CA ALA A 197 3.58 -6.92 -4.40
C ALA A 197 4.38 -5.98 -3.48
N SER A 198 4.16 -4.66 -3.64
CA SER A 198 4.82 -3.59 -2.88
C SER A 198 3.88 -2.39 -2.80
N GLY A 199 3.41 -2.04 -1.59
CA GLY A 199 2.47 -0.91 -1.40
C GLY A 199 3.10 0.42 -1.83
N THR A 200 4.13 0.86 -1.13
CA THR A 200 4.81 2.14 -1.43
C THR A 200 5.51 2.14 -2.78
N GLY A 201 6.07 1.01 -3.23
CA GLY A 201 6.63 0.90 -4.59
C GLY A 201 5.57 1.11 -5.67
N THR A 202 4.35 0.60 -5.45
CA THR A 202 3.21 0.86 -6.33
C THR A 202 2.82 2.34 -6.31
N GLN A 203 2.73 2.94 -5.13
CA GLN A 203 2.39 4.37 -4.99
C GLN A 203 3.40 5.24 -5.74
N GLU A 204 4.70 4.99 -5.55
CA GLU A 204 5.78 5.75 -6.18
C GLU A 204 5.67 5.74 -7.71
N ILE A 205 5.57 4.54 -8.31
CA ILE A 205 5.41 4.40 -9.76
C ILE A 205 4.18 5.16 -10.25
N THR A 206 3.07 5.07 -9.53
CA THR A 206 1.83 5.73 -9.93
C THR A 206 1.89 7.25 -9.85
N VAL A 207 2.61 7.79 -8.84
CA VAL A 207 2.82 9.22 -8.65
C VAL A 207 3.77 9.79 -9.69
N VAL A 208 4.90 9.12 -9.96
CA VAL A 208 5.86 9.56 -10.98
C VAL A 208 5.20 9.58 -12.36
N ALA A 209 4.50 8.52 -12.76
CA ALA A 209 3.79 8.51 -14.05
C ALA A 209 2.71 9.61 -14.14
N HIS A 210 2.00 9.90 -13.05
CA HIS A 210 1.06 11.05 -12.98
C HIS A 210 1.76 12.38 -13.22
N GLN A 211 2.90 12.60 -12.57
CA GLN A 211 3.70 13.83 -12.71
C GLN A 211 4.22 13.97 -14.15
N LEU A 212 4.60 12.85 -14.78
CA LEU A 212 4.99 12.79 -16.19
C LEU A 212 3.82 12.97 -17.17
N GLY A 213 2.57 13.00 -16.68
CA GLY A 213 1.39 13.31 -17.48
C GLY A 213 0.57 12.10 -17.95
N GLU A 214 0.97 10.88 -17.61
CA GLU A 214 0.20 9.66 -17.90
C GLU A 214 -0.57 9.16 -16.67
N GLY A 215 -1.25 8.03 -16.83
CA GLY A 215 -2.10 7.46 -15.79
C GLY A 215 -2.35 5.98 -15.96
N PHE A 216 -3.16 5.42 -15.06
CA PHE A 216 -3.36 3.99 -14.96
C PHE A 216 -4.78 3.56 -15.30
N SER A 217 -4.89 2.43 -15.99
CA SER A 217 -6.14 1.70 -16.26
C SER A 217 -6.53 0.89 -15.04
N GLN A 218 -5.58 0.17 -14.44
CA GLN A 218 -5.77 -0.61 -13.22
C GLN A 218 -4.46 -0.67 -12.44
N VAL A 219 -4.56 -0.72 -11.11
CA VAL A 219 -3.44 -0.92 -10.20
C VAL A 219 -3.86 -2.01 -9.20
N ILE A 220 -3.34 -3.21 -9.38
CA ILE A 220 -3.73 -4.42 -8.64
C ILE A 220 -2.63 -4.73 -7.62
N GLY A 221 -2.94 -4.59 -6.34
CA GLY A 221 -2.05 -5.05 -5.26
C GLY A 221 -2.22 -6.55 -4.99
N THR A 222 -1.15 -7.28 -4.71
CA THR A 222 -1.23 -8.75 -4.52
C THR A 222 -1.07 -9.21 -3.07
N GLY A 223 -0.53 -8.33 -2.21
CA GLY A 223 -0.08 -8.66 -0.85
C GLY A 223 1.41 -9.04 -0.80
N GLY A 224 2.11 -8.64 0.25
CA GLY A 224 3.58 -8.72 0.32
C GLY A 224 4.17 -10.13 0.22
N ARG A 225 3.39 -11.17 0.54
CA ARG A 225 3.82 -12.59 0.53
C ARG A 225 3.49 -13.34 -0.76
N ASP A 226 2.78 -12.71 -1.70
CA ASP A 226 2.23 -13.40 -2.88
C ASP A 226 3.30 -14.13 -3.69
N LEU A 227 4.49 -13.52 -3.80
CA LEU A 227 5.61 -14.05 -4.60
C LEU A 227 6.52 -15.04 -3.86
N SER A 228 6.14 -15.44 -2.64
CA SER A 228 6.81 -16.53 -1.93
C SER A 228 6.56 -17.87 -2.62
N GLU A 229 7.46 -18.82 -2.40
CA GLU A 229 7.32 -20.21 -2.88
C GLU A 229 6.00 -20.84 -2.41
N THR A 230 5.59 -20.56 -1.16
CA THR A 230 4.39 -21.14 -0.54
C THR A 230 3.10 -20.65 -1.18
N ILE A 231 3.00 -19.35 -1.49
CA ILE A 231 1.80 -18.77 -2.12
C ILE A 231 1.80 -19.01 -3.62
N GLY A 232 2.96 -18.92 -4.26
CA GLY A 232 3.14 -19.32 -5.65
C GLY A 232 2.80 -18.25 -6.68
N GLY A 233 2.68 -16.97 -6.29
CA GLY A 233 2.40 -15.84 -7.17
C GLY A 233 1.00 -15.84 -7.76
N LEU A 234 0.02 -16.45 -7.08
CA LEU A 234 -1.33 -16.65 -7.62
C LEU A 234 -1.99 -15.34 -8.03
N MET A 235 -1.88 -14.29 -7.20
CA MET A 235 -2.50 -13.00 -7.52
C MET A 235 -1.70 -12.19 -8.52
N MET A 236 -0.36 -12.27 -8.50
CA MET A 236 0.47 -11.67 -9.54
C MET A 236 0.11 -12.23 -10.92
N ILE A 237 0.02 -13.56 -11.04
CA ILE A 237 -0.35 -14.25 -12.29
C ILE A 237 -1.77 -13.84 -12.72
N GLN A 238 -2.75 -13.93 -11.82
CA GLN A 238 -4.13 -13.54 -12.11
C GLN A 238 -4.26 -12.07 -12.52
N GLY A 239 -3.48 -11.18 -11.87
CA GLY A 239 -3.42 -9.76 -12.20
C GLY A 239 -2.83 -9.51 -13.58
N ILE A 240 -1.72 -10.19 -13.94
CA ILE A 240 -1.12 -10.09 -15.27
C ILE A 240 -2.14 -10.53 -16.33
N GLU A 241 -2.80 -11.66 -16.14
CA GLU A 241 -3.82 -12.16 -17.07
C GLU A 241 -4.99 -11.17 -17.22
N ALA A 242 -5.45 -10.58 -16.11
CA ALA A 242 -6.49 -9.56 -16.13
C ALA A 242 -6.05 -8.31 -16.94
N LEU A 243 -4.82 -7.84 -16.75
CA LEU A 243 -4.28 -6.69 -17.49
C LEU A 243 -4.02 -7.02 -18.96
N MET A 244 -3.61 -8.24 -19.30
CA MET A 244 -3.49 -8.69 -20.68
C MET A 244 -4.85 -8.68 -21.38
N ALA A 245 -5.92 -9.07 -20.69
CA ALA A 245 -7.29 -9.07 -21.20
C ALA A 245 -7.97 -7.69 -21.20
N ASP A 246 -7.52 -6.76 -20.37
CA ASP A 246 -8.13 -5.44 -20.23
C ASP A 246 -7.88 -4.55 -21.46
N PRO A 247 -8.91 -4.15 -22.24
CA PRO A 247 -8.72 -3.32 -23.42
C PRO A 247 -8.25 -1.89 -23.12
N GLU A 248 -8.39 -1.39 -21.89
CA GLU A 248 -7.87 -0.07 -21.50
C GLU A 248 -6.37 -0.10 -21.19
N THR A 249 -5.80 -1.28 -20.95
CA THR A 249 -4.38 -1.46 -20.67
C THR A 249 -3.60 -1.65 -21.97
N GLU A 250 -2.64 -0.77 -22.27
CA GLU A 250 -1.69 -0.88 -23.39
C GLU A 250 -0.28 -1.26 -22.93
N VAL A 251 0.11 -0.92 -21.70
CA VAL A 251 1.42 -1.24 -21.11
C VAL A 251 1.23 -1.84 -19.72
N ILE A 252 1.98 -2.90 -19.40
CA ILE A 252 1.91 -3.57 -18.09
C ILE A 252 3.18 -3.27 -17.29
N VAL A 253 3.03 -2.93 -16.01
CA VAL A 253 4.12 -2.76 -15.05
C VAL A 253 4.00 -3.80 -13.95
N LEU A 254 5.10 -4.52 -13.67
CA LEU A 254 5.20 -5.45 -12.55
C LEU A 254 6.22 -4.91 -11.55
N VAL A 255 5.81 -4.79 -10.28
CA VAL A 255 6.69 -4.27 -9.21
C VAL A 255 6.66 -5.15 -7.96
N SER A 256 7.83 -5.55 -7.48
CA SER A 256 7.96 -6.30 -6.24
C SER A 256 9.40 -6.41 -5.75
N LYS A 257 9.58 -7.02 -4.56
CA LYS A 257 10.86 -7.66 -4.22
C LYS A 257 11.10 -8.87 -5.14
N PRO A 258 12.34 -9.39 -5.25
CA PRO A 258 12.63 -10.55 -6.08
C PRO A 258 11.71 -11.74 -5.72
N PRO A 259 11.00 -12.33 -6.69
CA PRO A 259 10.16 -13.50 -6.44
C PRO A 259 10.98 -14.72 -6.05
N ALA A 260 10.33 -15.74 -5.47
CA ALA A 260 10.94 -17.07 -5.43
C ALA A 260 11.17 -17.59 -6.85
N ALA A 261 12.27 -18.31 -7.09
CA ALA A 261 12.68 -18.74 -8.43
C ALA A 261 11.61 -19.55 -9.18
N SER A 262 10.81 -20.37 -8.47
CA SER A 262 9.72 -21.12 -9.10
C SER A 262 8.57 -20.23 -9.57
N VAL A 263 8.33 -19.11 -8.87
CA VAL A 263 7.29 -18.12 -9.17
C VAL A 263 7.75 -17.21 -10.29
N GLU A 264 8.99 -16.74 -10.22
CA GLU A 264 9.63 -15.95 -11.27
C GLU A 264 9.52 -16.64 -12.64
N LYS A 265 9.86 -17.93 -12.70
CA LYS A 265 9.75 -18.71 -13.94
C LYS A 265 8.33 -18.68 -14.52
N LYS A 266 7.30 -18.84 -13.69
CA LYS A 266 5.90 -18.79 -14.14
C LYS A 266 5.52 -17.41 -14.65
N ILE A 267 5.96 -16.35 -13.98
CA ILE A 267 5.74 -14.98 -14.40
C ILE A 267 6.39 -14.74 -15.76
N TYR A 268 7.66 -15.12 -15.95
CA TYR A 268 8.35 -14.95 -17.23
C TYR A 268 7.72 -15.77 -18.36
N GLU A 269 7.27 -17.00 -18.10
CA GLU A 269 6.52 -17.80 -19.08
C GLU A 269 5.19 -17.15 -19.49
N LEU A 270 4.54 -16.42 -18.58
CA LEU A 270 3.32 -15.66 -18.87
C LEU A 270 3.63 -14.38 -19.64
N VAL A 271 4.64 -13.62 -19.21
CA VAL A 271 5.10 -12.39 -19.86
C VAL A 271 5.48 -12.62 -21.32
N LYS A 272 6.13 -13.75 -21.64
CA LYS A 272 6.44 -14.16 -23.02
C LYS A 272 5.22 -14.31 -23.94
N LYS A 273 4.02 -14.49 -23.37
CA LYS A 273 2.76 -14.61 -24.11
C LYS A 273 2.02 -13.28 -24.22
N SER A 274 2.51 -12.22 -23.59
CA SER A 274 1.91 -10.90 -23.66
C SER A 274 2.13 -10.26 -25.03
N GLU A 275 1.04 -9.79 -25.64
CA GLU A 275 1.10 -8.92 -26.83
C GLU A 275 1.36 -7.45 -26.45
N LYS A 276 1.21 -7.13 -25.16
CA LYS A 276 1.44 -5.80 -24.59
C LYS A 276 2.86 -5.72 -24.02
N PRO A 277 3.57 -4.59 -24.19
CA PRO A 277 4.87 -4.40 -23.56
C PRO A 277 4.76 -4.50 -22.04
N VAL A 278 5.72 -5.21 -21.44
CA VAL A 278 5.80 -5.42 -19.98
C VAL A 278 7.08 -4.81 -19.44
N VAL A 279 6.93 -3.94 -18.46
CA VAL A 279 8.01 -3.32 -17.68
C VAL A 279 8.10 -4.04 -16.33
N ILE A 280 9.29 -4.45 -15.92
CA ILE A 280 9.48 -5.20 -14.67
C ILE A 280 10.52 -4.49 -13.80
N ASP A 281 10.11 -4.13 -12.59
CA ASP A 281 10.97 -3.75 -11.48
C ASP A 281 10.82 -4.77 -10.35
N PHE A 282 11.58 -5.86 -10.46
CA PHE A 282 11.86 -6.72 -9.33
C PHE A 282 13.12 -6.15 -8.67
N ILE A 283 12.96 -5.45 -7.55
CA ILE A 283 14.01 -4.64 -6.93
C ILE A 283 15.25 -5.51 -6.65
N GLY A 284 16.34 -5.28 -7.39
CA GLY A 284 17.57 -6.08 -7.30
C GLY A 284 17.51 -7.45 -8.01
N GLY A 285 16.53 -7.66 -8.87
CA GLY A 285 16.38 -8.83 -9.73
C GLY A 285 17.32 -8.82 -10.93
N ASP A 286 17.40 -9.95 -11.63
CA ASP A 286 18.32 -10.13 -12.76
C ASP A 286 17.76 -9.50 -14.06
N ALA A 287 18.39 -8.42 -14.50
CA ALA A 287 17.97 -7.69 -15.69
C ALA A 287 18.06 -8.52 -16.98
N GLU A 288 19.03 -9.44 -17.07
CA GLU A 288 19.18 -10.28 -18.27
C GLU A 288 18.03 -11.30 -18.37
N SER A 289 17.68 -11.98 -17.27
CA SER A 289 16.52 -12.88 -17.23
C SER A 289 15.20 -12.17 -17.61
N ILE A 290 15.02 -10.91 -17.18
CA ILE A 290 13.85 -10.10 -17.57
C ILE A 290 13.84 -9.82 -19.08
N LYS A 291 15.00 -9.47 -19.67
CA LYS A 291 15.12 -9.27 -21.12
C LYS A 291 14.86 -10.56 -21.90
N GLU A 292 15.36 -11.70 -21.41
CA GLU A 292 15.10 -13.02 -21.99
C GLU A 292 13.62 -13.40 -21.93
N ALA A 293 12.86 -12.83 -20.98
CA ALA A 293 11.41 -12.94 -20.93
C ALA A 293 10.67 -12.06 -21.95
N GLY A 294 11.38 -11.17 -22.66
CA GLY A 294 10.79 -10.20 -23.58
C GLY A 294 10.26 -8.93 -22.90
N ALA A 295 10.66 -8.68 -21.65
CA ALA A 295 10.25 -7.51 -20.87
C ALA A 295 11.38 -6.47 -20.73
N TYR A 296 11.00 -5.27 -20.32
CA TYR A 296 11.91 -4.16 -20.06
C TYR A 296 12.33 -4.17 -18.58
N PRO A 297 13.59 -4.51 -18.24
CA PRO A 297 14.07 -4.43 -16.86
C PRO A 297 14.25 -2.98 -16.42
N CYS A 298 14.06 -2.74 -15.13
CA CYS A 298 14.21 -1.42 -14.53
C CYS A 298 15.35 -1.37 -13.53
N LEU A 299 15.97 -0.19 -13.42
CA LEU A 299 16.99 0.11 -12.41
C LEU A 299 16.35 0.57 -11.09
N SER A 300 15.22 1.25 -11.17
CA SER A 300 14.52 1.86 -10.04
C SER A 300 13.02 1.98 -10.31
N LEU A 301 12.25 2.32 -9.26
CA LEU A 301 10.82 2.61 -9.36
C LEU A 301 10.55 3.78 -10.33
N GLU A 302 11.41 4.80 -10.31
CA GLU A 302 11.31 5.93 -11.21
C GLU A 302 11.59 5.53 -12.68
N ASP A 303 12.62 4.72 -12.90
CA ASP A 303 12.93 4.16 -14.22
C ASP A 303 11.75 3.31 -14.74
N ALA A 304 11.11 2.53 -13.87
CA ALA A 304 9.91 1.77 -14.21
C ALA A 304 8.75 2.66 -14.67
N ALA A 305 8.49 3.75 -13.94
CA ALA A 305 7.46 4.72 -14.32
C ALA A 305 7.79 5.41 -15.65
N ARG A 306 9.03 5.87 -15.85
CA ARG A 306 9.49 6.53 -17.08
C ARG A 306 9.40 5.60 -18.29
N LYS A 307 9.83 4.34 -18.16
CA LYS A 307 9.69 3.34 -19.23
C LYS A 307 8.24 3.05 -19.56
N ALA A 308 7.39 2.90 -18.55
CA ALA A 308 5.96 2.69 -18.77
C ALA A 308 5.31 3.87 -19.51
N VAL A 309 5.67 5.10 -19.14
CA VAL A 309 5.22 6.33 -19.80
C VAL A 309 5.70 6.40 -21.25
N ALA A 310 6.99 6.15 -21.50
CA ALA A 310 7.56 6.16 -22.85
C ALA A 310 6.86 5.13 -23.75
N LEU A 311 6.70 3.89 -23.26
CA LEU A 311 6.02 2.83 -24.00
C LEU A 311 4.55 3.16 -24.24
N ALA A 312 3.87 3.78 -23.26
CA ALA A 312 2.51 4.25 -23.45
C ALA A 312 2.45 5.29 -24.57
N ARG A 313 3.45 6.15 -24.71
CA ARG A 313 3.50 7.15 -25.80
C ARG A 313 3.95 6.59 -27.15
N GLY A 314 4.36 5.32 -27.21
CA GLY A 314 4.99 4.74 -28.40
C GLY A 314 6.42 5.25 -28.62
N GLU A 315 7.06 5.74 -27.55
CA GLU A 315 8.45 6.19 -27.52
C GLU A 315 9.39 5.04 -27.12
N GLU A 316 10.69 5.25 -27.32
CA GLU A 316 11.71 4.27 -26.92
C GLU A 316 11.88 4.24 -25.39
N ALA A 317 11.81 3.05 -24.79
CA ALA A 317 12.04 2.84 -23.38
C ALA A 317 13.55 2.88 -23.05
N VAL A 318 14.04 4.02 -22.58
CA VAL A 318 15.43 4.21 -22.18
C VAL A 318 15.57 4.06 -20.66
N THR A 319 16.67 3.45 -20.19
CA THR A 319 16.98 3.39 -18.77
C THR A 319 17.31 4.78 -18.24
N PHE A 320 16.61 5.19 -17.18
CA PHE A 320 16.89 6.40 -16.43
C PHE A 320 17.76 6.09 -15.21
N ASP A 321 18.97 6.66 -15.19
CA ASP A 321 19.97 6.52 -14.11
C ASP A 321 20.45 7.88 -13.56
N GLY A 322 19.73 8.96 -13.92
CA GLY A 322 20.09 10.33 -13.62
C GLY A 322 19.19 11.01 -12.58
N PHE A 323 19.18 12.33 -12.62
CA PHE A 323 18.30 13.20 -11.82
C PHE A 323 17.50 14.11 -12.75
N ASP A 324 16.33 14.55 -12.29
CA ASP A 324 15.55 15.56 -13.01
C ASP A 324 16.23 16.94 -13.03
N ALA A 325 16.95 17.26 -11.94
CA ALA A 325 17.73 18.48 -11.83
C ALA A 325 18.97 18.40 -12.75
N ASP A 326 19.32 19.51 -13.37
CA ASP A 326 20.55 19.57 -14.15
C ASP A 326 21.79 19.55 -13.24
N GLY A 327 22.96 19.26 -13.84
CA GLY A 327 24.21 19.15 -13.07
C GLY A 327 24.59 20.43 -12.34
N ALA A 328 24.27 21.60 -12.87
CA ALA A 328 24.59 22.88 -12.24
C ALA A 328 23.71 23.14 -11.01
N GLU A 329 22.43 22.78 -11.09
CA GLU A 329 21.51 22.82 -9.95
C GLU A 329 21.96 21.85 -8.86
N ILE A 330 22.33 20.62 -9.21
CA ILE A 330 22.85 19.64 -8.26
C ILE A 330 24.13 20.16 -7.58
N ASP A 331 25.08 20.68 -8.36
CA ASP A 331 26.33 21.24 -7.83
C ASP A 331 26.03 22.37 -6.85
N GLN A 332 25.07 23.25 -7.17
CA GLN A 332 24.65 24.32 -6.29
C GLN A 332 24.01 23.79 -4.99
N MET A 333 23.17 22.76 -5.06
CA MET A 333 22.57 22.10 -3.88
C MET A 333 23.65 21.48 -3.00
N VAL A 334 24.64 20.81 -3.61
CA VAL A 334 25.77 20.20 -2.91
C VAL A 334 26.64 21.27 -2.25
N GLU A 335 27.01 22.34 -2.94
CA GLU A 335 27.77 23.46 -2.36
C GLU A 335 27.06 24.09 -1.16
N GLN A 336 25.74 24.32 -1.29
CA GLN A 336 24.94 24.86 -0.19
C GLN A 336 24.90 23.91 1.00
N ALA A 337 24.73 22.60 0.78
CA ALA A 337 24.73 21.61 1.86
C ALA A 337 26.10 21.52 2.54
N VAL A 338 27.19 21.46 1.76
CA VAL A 338 28.56 21.37 2.25
C VAL A 338 28.98 22.63 3.02
N SER A 339 28.53 23.82 2.62
CA SER A 339 28.84 25.07 3.33
C SER A 339 28.36 25.11 4.79
N ARG A 340 27.39 24.24 5.14
CA ARG A 340 26.84 24.11 6.49
C ARG A 340 27.59 23.07 7.33
N LEU A 341 28.48 22.29 6.73
CA LEU A 341 29.22 21.23 7.41
C LEU A 341 30.52 21.79 8.01
N LYS A 342 30.83 21.35 9.22
CA LYS A 342 32.12 21.61 9.85
C LYS A 342 33.19 20.65 9.31
N PRO A 343 34.49 21.05 9.30
CA PRO A 343 35.57 20.19 8.82
C PRO A 343 35.68 18.82 9.53
N GLU A 344 35.17 18.72 10.75
CA GLU A 344 35.19 17.49 11.54
C GLU A 344 34.06 16.51 11.17
N GLN A 345 33.04 16.93 10.42
CA GLN A 345 31.92 16.09 10.00
C GLN A 345 32.33 15.21 8.81
N LYS A 346 32.52 13.91 9.07
CA LYS A 346 33.02 12.92 8.10
C LYS A 346 31.99 11.88 7.67
N TYR A 347 30.78 11.95 8.21
CA TYR A 347 29.73 10.95 7.99
C TYR A 347 28.48 11.63 7.44
N LEU A 348 27.98 11.09 6.34
CA LEU A 348 26.64 11.38 5.84
C LEU A 348 25.71 10.29 6.40
N ARG A 349 24.61 10.70 7.05
CA ARG A 349 23.54 9.77 7.44
C ARG A 349 22.32 10.11 6.60
N GLY A 350 22.02 9.24 5.63
CA GLY A 350 20.73 9.27 4.95
C GLY A 350 19.66 8.74 5.90
N LEU A 351 18.60 9.51 6.09
CA LEU A 351 17.35 9.01 6.65
C LEU A 351 16.53 8.57 5.44
N TYR A 352 16.48 7.26 5.21
CA TYR A 352 15.59 6.68 4.21
C TYR A 352 14.26 6.42 4.93
N THR A 353 13.21 7.12 4.51
CA THR A 353 11.84 6.96 5.02
C THR A 353 11.06 5.95 4.21
#